data_AF-A0A5K4EM50-F1
#
_entry.id   AF-A0A5K4EM50-F1
#
_cell.length_a   1.000
_cell.length_b   1.000
_cell.length_c   1.000
_cell.angle_alpha   90.00
_cell.angle_beta   90.00
_cell.angle_gamma   90.00
#
_symmetry.space_group_name_H-M   'P 1'
#
loop_
_entity.id
_entity.type
_entity.pdbx_description
1 polymer ?
#
loop_
_entity_poly.entity_id
_entity_poly.type
_entity_poly.pdbx_seq_one_letter_code
_entity_poly.pdbx_strand_id
1 'polypeptide(L)'
;MVKKGNKKASKKKNLKNSNDDKIKKLEDVRRIAAVNAKLWETRVEIAEKVKDKIQERAKQLADDNARLSDALRQSERESIDVFSYLKKQNEDKDSELKELKDKIESMSISHEKDKELIIRDAKQQISCTNSEKEKKCDKIKELEREIMQLDEYKSERIRTDNEIKQLRDEVQNQKCLIENMETKFFEEKLKMRESSIKDIKALAEEAHKISIRNLDDSVKLSFVQNVAMRRFITFLRRQLVSAEDLSRSLNEENKKLTLEKETLEGLLLSKSLECKKLKELIQEKDQKLELYQCEIEHLTEDLNKQKTIFNEQVTLQTVESSKTIENLTRTLEFERKQMIRISSLANRILQQRNEIEEFFITSLNYVRDEIKVNQSWIMRGNNLLLWMEKNNYIHDAKSAYEASIRLAHLGKSNYPPIRTFQNKINSTNNIYDDFKIAQKIPKSTHLTIRDLTWEQKERVLSILFEKMNQSKMKLNNKINSEKSSGKNIFLNNEYGINQLNEMDPKSILYTSMNDHESNRGGQDKGEMDDNNNNNNNTNNSNNNNSNGNNNDNSNEEDSNKIVMNKSEELTKKLYEKLIKFSNHKKDQNNLTDQFDNDHEPNQRNIDSIMDDQINQTKVPYPSPQ
;
A
#
# COMPACT_ATOMS: atom_id res chain seq x y z
N MET A 1 -95.36 -46.06 -36.39
CA MET A 1 -96.29 -46.30 -37.52
C MET A 1 -96.70 -47.76 -37.47
N VAL A 2 -98.03 -48.03 -37.37
CA VAL A 2 -98.79 -49.10 -38.07
C VAL A 2 -98.40 -50.56 -37.73
N LYS A 3 -99.26 -51.54 -37.40
CA LYS A 3 -100.73 -51.74 -37.22
C LYS A 3 -100.90 -53.20 -36.73
N LYS A 4 -102.00 -53.47 -36.00
CA LYS A 4 -102.88 -54.67 -36.04
C LYS A 4 -102.27 -56.04 -35.68
N GLY A 5 -102.84 -56.90 -34.83
CA GLY A 5 -104.23 -57.10 -34.42
C GLY A 5 -104.92 -58.17 -35.27
N ASN A 6 -105.15 -59.39 -34.71
CA ASN A 6 -106.33 -60.28 -34.88
C ASN A 6 -106.03 -61.69 -34.32
N LYS A 7 -106.74 -62.19 -33.29
CA LYS A 7 -108.04 -62.91 -33.28
C LYS A 7 -108.03 -64.28 -34.00
N LYS A 8 -108.28 -65.37 -33.25
CA LYS A 8 -109.55 -66.14 -33.29
C LYS A 8 -109.55 -67.37 -32.37
N ALA A 9 -110.75 -67.69 -31.88
CA ALA A 9 -111.09 -68.74 -30.94
C ALA A 9 -111.51 -70.06 -31.62
N SER A 10 -111.40 -71.14 -30.84
CA SER A 10 -112.26 -72.36 -30.78
C SER A 10 -112.56 -73.17 -32.05
N LYS A 11 -112.22 -74.48 -32.04
CA LYS A 11 -113.20 -75.59 -31.93
C LYS A 11 -112.56 -76.99 -31.91
N LYS A 12 -113.10 -77.79 -31.00
CA LYS A 12 -113.13 -79.26 -30.84
C LYS A 12 -113.34 -80.04 -32.16
N LYS A 13 -112.62 -81.16 -32.37
CA LYS A 13 -113.12 -82.57 -32.40
C LYS A 13 -112.29 -83.51 -33.31
N ASN A 14 -112.07 -84.72 -32.76
CA ASN A 14 -111.99 -86.05 -33.37
C ASN A 14 -110.66 -86.62 -33.92
N LEU A 15 -110.20 -87.61 -33.14
CA LEU A 15 -109.45 -88.84 -33.45
C LEU A 15 -109.73 -89.42 -34.85
N LYS A 16 -108.79 -90.08 -35.55
CA LYS A 16 -108.32 -91.44 -35.24
C LYS A 16 -107.07 -91.84 -36.07
N ASN A 17 -106.16 -92.57 -35.40
CA ASN A 17 -105.30 -93.67 -35.85
C ASN A 17 -104.34 -93.53 -37.06
N SER A 18 -103.05 -93.46 -36.74
CA SER A 18 -101.98 -94.31 -37.32
C SER A 18 -100.70 -93.99 -36.52
N ASN A 19 -100.34 -94.86 -35.57
CA ASN A 19 -99.34 -94.56 -34.55
C ASN A 19 -97.89 -94.81 -35.01
N ASP A 20 -97.64 -95.54 -36.10
CA ASP A 20 -96.25 -95.86 -36.51
C ASP A 20 -95.58 -94.81 -37.42
N ASP A 21 -96.33 -94.14 -38.31
CA ASP A 21 -95.82 -92.98 -39.06
C ASP A 21 -95.67 -91.74 -38.17
N LYS A 22 -96.47 -91.66 -37.10
CA LYS A 22 -96.31 -90.63 -36.06
C LYS A 22 -95.03 -90.87 -35.26
N ILE A 23 -94.68 -92.11 -34.92
CA ILE A 23 -93.45 -92.41 -34.17
C ILE A 23 -92.20 -92.10 -35.01
N LYS A 24 -92.14 -92.47 -36.29
CA LYS A 24 -91.00 -92.09 -37.17
C LYS A 24 -90.92 -90.58 -37.44
N LYS A 25 -92.05 -89.90 -37.70
CA LYS A 25 -92.06 -88.43 -37.82
C LYS A 25 -91.71 -87.74 -36.49
N LEU A 26 -92.13 -88.28 -35.36
CA LEU A 26 -91.76 -87.77 -34.04
C LEU A 26 -90.28 -88.02 -33.74
N GLU A 27 -89.70 -89.14 -34.17
CA GLU A 27 -88.28 -89.44 -34.02
C GLU A 27 -87.41 -88.59 -34.97
N ASP A 28 -87.86 -88.34 -36.20
CA ASP A 28 -87.22 -87.40 -37.13
C ASP A 28 -87.36 -85.95 -36.64
N VAL A 29 -88.51 -85.56 -36.11
CA VAL A 29 -88.69 -84.26 -35.45
C VAL A 29 -87.82 -84.16 -34.20
N ARG A 30 -87.65 -85.24 -33.43
CA ARG A 30 -86.76 -85.29 -32.26
C ARG A 30 -85.29 -85.17 -32.66
N ARG A 31 -84.88 -85.83 -33.75
CA ARG A 31 -83.52 -85.71 -34.31
C ARG A 31 -83.26 -84.32 -34.89
N ILE A 32 -84.19 -83.76 -35.68
CA ILE A 32 -84.09 -82.40 -36.20
C ILE A 32 -84.09 -81.37 -35.05
N ALA A 33 -84.90 -81.57 -34.01
CA ALA A 33 -84.90 -80.74 -32.81
C ALA A 33 -83.59 -80.86 -32.02
N ALA A 34 -83.01 -82.06 -31.89
CA ALA A 34 -81.73 -82.27 -31.22
C ALA A 34 -80.56 -81.65 -32.02
N VAL A 35 -80.56 -81.77 -33.34
CA VAL A 35 -79.57 -81.13 -34.22
C VAL A 35 -79.72 -79.61 -34.18
N ASN A 36 -80.96 -79.08 -34.21
CA ASN A 36 -81.22 -77.65 -34.05
C ASN A 36 -80.83 -77.15 -32.67
N ALA A 37 -81.08 -77.92 -31.60
CA ALA A 37 -80.64 -77.58 -30.24
C ALA A 37 -79.11 -77.50 -30.16
N LYS A 38 -78.40 -78.47 -30.73
CA LYS A 38 -76.93 -78.45 -30.82
C LYS A 38 -76.39 -77.31 -31.70
N LEU A 39 -77.11 -76.96 -32.77
CA LEU A 39 -76.79 -75.79 -33.60
C LEU A 39 -76.99 -74.48 -32.83
N TRP A 40 -78.03 -74.38 -31.99
CA TRP A 40 -78.24 -73.22 -31.13
C TRP A 40 -77.21 -73.16 -30.01
N GLU A 41 -76.86 -74.29 -29.40
CA GLU A 41 -75.81 -74.42 -28.38
C GLU A 41 -74.45 -73.95 -28.93
N THR A 42 -74.03 -74.44 -30.10
CA THR A 42 -72.78 -73.99 -30.74
C THR A 42 -72.83 -72.51 -31.14
N ARG A 43 -73.98 -72.00 -31.60
CA ARG A 43 -74.15 -70.56 -31.88
C ARG A 43 -74.04 -69.70 -30.62
N VAL A 44 -74.61 -70.16 -29.50
CA VAL A 44 -74.50 -69.49 -28.20
C VAL A 44 -73.04 -69.52 -27.73
N GLU A 45 -72.37 -70.68 -27.81
CA GLU A 45 -70.96 -70.81 -27.42
C GLU A 45 -70.04 -69.90 -28.27
N ILE A 46 -70.28 -69.80 -29.58
CA ILE A 46 -69.55 -68.86 -30.46
C ILE A 46 -69.86 -67.41 -30.07
N ALA A 47 -71.12 -67.07 -29.79
CA ALA A 47 -71.51 -65.72 -29.38
C ALA A 47 -70.92 -65.34 -28.01
N GLU A 48 -70.83 -66.28 -27.06
CA GLU A 48 -70.17 -66.12 -25.77
C GLU A 48 -68.67 -65.89 -25.95
N LYS A 49 -67.99 -66.72 -26.75
CA LYS A 49 -66.56 -66.51 -27.08
C LYS A 49 -66.30 -65.16 -27.75
N VAL A 50 -67.20 -64.69 -28.62
CA VAL A 50 -67.09 -63.36 -29.24
C VAL A 50 -67.34 -62.26 -28.21
N LYS A 51 -68.34 -62.41 -27.34
CA LYS A 51 -68.61 -61.48 -26.23
C LYS A 51 -67.41 -61.38 -25.29
N ASP A 52 -66.82 -62.50 -24.89
CA ASP A 52 -65.66 -62.54 -24.01
C ASP A 52 -64.46 -61.83 -24.65
N LYS A 53 -64.20 -62.08 -25.94
CA LYS A 53 -63.17 -61.36 -26.70
C LYS A 53 -63.42 -59.86 -26.81
N ILE A 54 -64.68 -59.44 -26.97
CA ILE A 54 -65.04 -58.01 -26.99
C ILE A 54 -64.85 -57.39 -25.60
N GLN A 55 -65.24 -58.09 -24.53
CA GLN A 55 -65.05 -57.64 -23.15
C GLN A 55 -63.56 -57.55 -22.79
N GLU A 56 -62.76 -58.51 -23.19
CA GLU A 56 -61.30 -58.50 -23.00
C GLU A 56 -60.65 -57.34 -23.75
N ARG A 57 -61.01 -57.13 -25.02
CA ARG A 57 -60.54 -55.96 -25.79
C ARG A 57 -60.99 -54.63 -25.19
N ALA A 58 -62.23 -54.55 -24.68
CA ALA A 58 -62.73 -53.35 -24.03
C ALA A 58 -61.99 -53.06 -22.72
N LYS A 59 -61.66 -54.09 -21.94
CA LYS A 59 -60.82 -53.96 -20.73
C LYS A 59 -59.41 -53.51 -21.10
N GLN A 60 -58.78 -54.15 -22.08
CA GLN A 60 -57.45 -53.76 -22.54
C GLN A 60 -57.41 -52.31 -23.03
N LEU A 61 -58.41 -51.87 -23.81
CA LEU A 61 -58.53 -50.47 -24.24
C LEU A 61 -58.76 -49.51 -23.06
N ALA A 62 -59.50 -49.92 -22.03
CA ALA A 62 -59.70 -49.12 -20.83
C ALA A 62 -58.39 -48.98 -20.03
N ASP A 63 -57.64 -50.07 -19.88
CA ASP A 63 -56.34 -50.08 -19.20
C ASP A 63 -55.31 -49.25 -19.97
N ASP A 64 -55.26 -49.36 -21.30
CA ASP A 64 -54.38 -48.55 -22.15
C ASP A 64 -54.76 -47.06 -22.09
N ASN A 65 -56.05 -46.71 -22.12
CA ASN A 65 -56.52 -45.33 -21.95
C ASN A 65 -56.18 -44.78 -20.56
N ALA A 66 -56.29 -45.59 -19.50
CA ALA A 66 -55.89 -45.20 -18.15
C ALA A 66 -54.38 -44.94 -18.08
N ARG A 67 -53.56 -45.85 -18.63
CA ARG A 67 -52.10 -45.69 -18.69
C ARG A 67 -51.67 -44.46 -19.48
N LEU A 68 -52.31 -44.20 -20.63
CA LEU A 68 -52.04 -43.01 -21.43
C LEU A 68 -52.45 -41.72 -20.69
N SER A 69 -53.58 -41.74 -19.98
CA SER A 69 -54.03 -40.61 -19.17
C SER A 69 -53.07 -40.30 -18.02
N ASP A 70 -52.55 -41.34 -17.36
CA ASP A 70 -51.57 -41.19 -16.28
C ASP A 70 -50.22 -40.69 -16.80
N ALA A 71 -49.77 -41.21 -17.95
CA ALA A 71 -48.55 -40.74 -18.62
C ALA A 71 -48.68 -39.27 -19.06
N LEU A 72 -49.83 -38.86 -19.60
CA LEU A 72 -50.09 -37.47 -19.97
C LEU A 72 -50.05 -36.57 -18.73
N ARG A 73 -50.76 -36.94 -17.66
CA ARG A 73 -50.76 -36.19 -16.39
C ARG A 73 -49.37 -36.08 -15.78
N GLN A 74 -48.55 -37.13 -15.90
CA GLN A 74 -47.17 -37.10 -15.42
C GLN A 74 -46.31 -36.15 -16.27
N SER A 75 -46.43 -36.20 -17.59
CA SER A 75 -45.72 -35.30 -18.50
C SER A 75 -46.14 -33.83 -18.31
N GLU A 76 -47.42 -33.58 -18.05
CA GLU A 76 -47.94 -32.24 -17.70
C GLU A 76 -47.31 -31.73 -16.39
N ARG A 77 -47.24 -32.57 -15.35
CA ARG A 77 -46.57 -32.21 -14.09
C ARG A 77 -45.09 -31.90 -14.29
N GLU A 78 -44.37 -32.77 -14.98
CA GLU A 78 -42.95 -32.56 -15.27
C GLU A 78 -42.71 -31.27 -16.08
N SER A 79 -43.60 -30.98 -17.04
CA SER A 79 -43.54 -29.74 -17.82
C SER A 79 -43.81 -28.50 -16.97
N ILE A 80 -44.77 -28.57 -16.04
CA ILE A 80 -45.04 -27.49 -15.08
C ILE A 80 -43.85 -27.29 -14.14
N ASP A 81 -43.23 -28.37 -13.65
CA ASP A 81 -42.06 -28.28 -12.77
C ASP A 81 -40.88 -27.62 -13.49
N VAL A 82 -40.57 -28.05 -14.72
CA VAL A 82 -39.54 -27.42 -15.55
C VAL A 82 -39.87 -25.95 -15.83
N PHE A 83 -41.12 -25.64 -16.17
CA PHE A 83 -41.55 -24.26 -16.41
C PHE A 83 -41.42 -23.40 -15.15
N SER A 84 -41.81 -23.91 -13.99
CA SER A 84 -41.71 -23.20 -12.71
C SER A 84 -40.26 -22.93 -12.32
N TYR A 85 -39.36 -23.89 -12.54
CA TYR A 85 -37.94 -23.72 -12.31
C TYR A 85 -37.34 -22.66 -13.24
N LEU A 86 -37.64 -22.73 -14.54
CA LEU A 86 -37.18 -21.74 -15.52
C LEU A 86 -37.73 -20.34 -15.22
N LYS A 87 -39.01 -20.24 -14.83
CA LYS A 87 -39.63 -18.96 -14.44
C LYS A 87 -38.94 -18.37 -13.21
N LYS A 88 -38.71 -19.17 -12.16
CA LYS A 88 -38.00 -18.72 -10.97
C LYS A 88 -36.57 -18.29 -11.31
N GLN A 89 -35.84 -19.07 -12.11
CA GLN A 89 -34.50 -18.69 -12.57
C GLN A 89 -34.52 -17.37 -13.35
N ASN A 90 -35.55 -17.11 -14.14
CA ASN A 90 -35.69 -15.85 -14.86
C ASN A 90 -35.96 -14.68 -13.92
N GLU A 91 -36.85 -14.86 -12.93
CA GLU A 91 -37.13 -13.87 -11.89
C GLU A 91 -35.87 -13.54 -11.05
N ASP A 92 -35.08 -14.56 -10.69
CA ASP A 92 -33.81 -14.39 -9.97
C ASP A 92 -32.80 -13.59 -10.81
N LYS A 93 -32.66 -13.91 -12.11
CA LYS A 93 -31.78 -13.18 -13.04
C LYS A 93 -32.26 -11.75 -13.30
N ASP A 94 -33.57 -11.53 -13.42
CA ASP A 94 -34.16 -10.20 -13.60
C ASP A 94 -33.92 -9.33 -12.35
N SER A 95 -33.95 -9.94 -11.16
CA SER A 95 -33.62 -9.27 -9.89
C SER A 95 -32.14 -8.91 -9.83
N GLU A 96 -31.23 -9.83 -10.18
CA GLU A 96 -29.79 -9.57 -10.25
C GLU A 96 -29.45 -8.48 -11.28
N LEU A 97 -30.08 -8.52 -12.46
CA LEU A 97 -29.92 -7.48 -13.48
C LEU A 97 -30.37 -6.11 -12.98
N LYS A 98 -31.46 -6.05 -12.21
CA LYS A 98 -31.94 -4.81 -11.62
C LYS A 98 -30.96 -4.27 -10.58
N GLU A 99 -30.47 -5.13 -9.67
CA GLU A 99 -29.46 -4.74 -8.67
C GLU A 99 -28.16 -4.24 -9.31
N LEU A 100 -27.67 -4.93 -10.35
CA LEU A 100 -26.50 -4.52 -11.10
C LEU A 100 -26.72 -3.18 -11.80
N LYS A 101 -27.91 -2.96 -12.38
CA LYS A 101 -28.26 -1.69 -13.03
C LYS A 101 -28.32 -0.54 -12.03
N ASP A 102 -28.96 -0.74 -10.87
CA ASP A 102 -29.04 0.25 -9.79
C ASP A 102 -27.63 0.57 -9.24
N LYS A 103 -26.76 -0.44 -9.15
CA LYS A 103 -25.35 -0.26 -8.76
C LYS A 103 -24.58 0.55 -9.81
N ILE A 104 -24.75 0.27 -11.09
CA ILE A 104 -24.12 1.05 -12.17
C ILE A 104 -24.61 2.50 -12.14
N GLU A 105 -25.91 2.74 -11.96
CA GLU A 105 -26.48 4.08 -11.90
C GLU A 105 -25.96 4.86 -10.69
N SER A 106 -25.96 4.27 -9.49
CA SER A 106 -25.41 4.90 -8.29
C SER A 106 -23.91 5.20 -8.41
N MET A 107 -23.11 4.29 -8.97
CA MET A 107 -21.69 4.55 -9.27
C MET A 107 -21.52 5.67 -10.30
N SER A 108 -22.33 5.68 -11.36
CA SER A 108 -22.29 6.73 -12.38
C SER A 108 -22.61 8.11 -11.79
N ILE A 109 -23.60 8.20 -10.91
CA ILE A 109 -23.95 9.45 -10.20
C ILE A 109 -22.81 9.88 -9.28
N SER A 110 -22.19 8.94 -8.54
CA SER A 110 -21.03 9.24 -7.68
C SER A 110 -19.86 9.78 -8.50
N HIS A 111 -19.50 9.10 -9.59
CA HIS A 111 -18.41 9.54 -10.47
C HIS A 111 -18.67 10.90 -11.08
N GLU A 112 -19.91 11.22 -11.45
CA GLU A 112 -20.23 12.54 -11.99
C GLU A 112 -20.08 13.64 -10.93
N LYS A 113 -20.49 13.37 -9.68
CA LYS A 113 -20.25 14.28 -8.56
C LYS A 113 -18.76 14.50 -8.28
N ASP A 114 -17.97 13.42 -8.30
CA ASP A 114 -16.52 13.50 -8.08
C ASP A 114 -15.84 14.31 -9.19
N LYS A 115 -16.23 14.09 -10.47
CA LYS A 115 -15.75 14.91 -11.59
C LYS A 115 -16.14 16.37 -11.42
N GLU A 116 -17.37 16.68 -11.06
CA GLU A 116 -17.82 18.05 -10.82
C GLU A 116 -17.03 18.73 -9.69
N LEU A 117 -16.69 17.98 -8.64
CA LEU A 117 -15.88 18.46 -7.52
C LEU A 117 -14.45 18.77 -7.97
N ILE A 118 -13.79 17.84 -8.67
CA ILE A 118 -12.45 18.06 -9.23
C ILE A 118 -12.44 19.26 -10.20
N ILE A 119 -13.47 19.39 -11.04
CA ILE A 119 -13.59 20.52 -11.97
C ILE A 119 -13.76 21.84 -11.19
N ARG A 120 -14.56 21.85 -10.12
CA ARG A 120 -14.76 23.04 -9.27
C ARG A 120 -13.46 23.45 -8.60
N ASP A 121 -12.74 22.51 -7.99
CA ASP A 121 -11.49 22.76 -7.29
C ASP A 121 -10.41 23.26 -8.26
N ALA A 122 -10.28 22.63 -9.42
CA ALA A 122 -9.36 23.07 -10.46
C ALA A 122 -9.70 24.48 -10.96
N LYS A 123 -10.98 24.79 -11.18
CA LYS A 123 -11.44 26.14 -11.56
C LYS A 123 -11.11 27.16 -10.47
N GLN A 124 -11.30 26.81 -9.20
CA GLN A 124 -10.97 27.69 -8.08
C GLN A 124 -9.45 27.95 -8.00
N GLN A 125 -8.62 26.91 -8.10
CA GLN A 125 -7.16 27.04 -8.12
C GLN A 125 -6.67 27.92 -9.27
N ILE A 126 -7.22 27.73 -10.48
CA ILE A 126 -6.92 28.57 -11.64
C ILE A 126 -7.31 30.04 -11.36
N SER A 127 -8.48 30.28 -10.78
CA SER A 127 -8.94 31.63 -10.44
C SER A 127 -8.04 32.31 -9.41
N CYS A 128 -7.66 31.60 -8.33
CA CYS A 128 -6.74 32.11 -7.32
C CYS A 128 -5.36 32.44 -7.92
N THR A 129 -4.80 31.51 -8.70
CA THR A 129 -3.49 31.69 -9.36
C THR A 129 -3.51 32.86 -10.35
N ASN A 130 -4.60 33.03 -11.10
CA ASN A 130 -4.76 34.17 -11.99
C ASN A 130 -4.86 35.49 -11.24
N SER A 131 -5.58 35.54 -10.10
CA SER A 131 -5.63 36.73 -9.25
C SER A 131 -4.25 37.08 -8.68
N GLU A 132 -3.48 36.10 -8.23
CA GLU A 132 -2.10 36.32 -7.76
C GLU A 132 -1.19 36.81 -8.88
N LYS A 133 -1.31 36.22 -10.07
CA LYS A 133 -0.57 36.66 -11.26
C LYS A 133 -0.90 38.11 -11.60
N GLU A 134 -2.17 38.50 -11.57
CA GLU A 134 -2.62 39.87 -11.83
C GLU A 134 -2.02 40.86 -10.82
N LYS A 135 -2.08 40.54 -9.52
CA LYS A 135 -1.43 41.35 -8.47
C LYS A 135 0.07 41.51 -8.70
N LYS A 136 0.77 40.44 -9.10
CA LYS A 136 2.20 40.48 -9.43
C LYS A 136 2.46 41.34 -10.67
N CYS A 137 1.64 41.23 -11.71
CA CYS A 137 1.73 42.08 -12.90
C CYS A 137 1.55 43.55 -12.55
N ASP A 138 0.61 43.89 -11.66
CA ASP A 138 0.41 45.28 -11.24
C ASP A 138 1.57 45.81 -10.40
N LYS A 139 2.17 44.97 -9.54
CA LYS A 139 3.38 45.37 -8.82
C LYS A 139 4.57 45.58 -9.77
N ILE A 140 4.71 44.75 -10.80
CA ILE A 140 5.73 44.94 -11.85
C ILE A 140 5.53 46.28 -12.55
N LYS A 141 4.30 46.62 -12.97
CA LYS A 141 4.00 47.93 -13.58
C LYS A 141 4.30 49.11 -12.65
N GLU A 142 4.13 48.95 -11.34
CA GLU A 142 4.51 49.97 -10.36
C GLU A 142 6.02 50.14 -10.29
N LEU A 143 6.78 49.04 -10.19
CA LEU A 143 8.24 49.06 -10.19
C LEU A 143 8.80 49.63 -11.50
N GLU A 144 8.21 49.30 -12.65
CA GLU A 144 8.59 49.89 -13.94
C GLU A 144 8.40 51.42 -13.94
N ARG A 145 7.31 51.92 -13.35
CA ARG A 145 7.10 53.37 -13.18
C ARG A 145 8.13 54.01 -12.24
N GLU A 146 8.46 53.35 -11.13
CA GLU A 146 9.51 53.82 -10.20
C GLU A 146 10.88 53.87 -10.88
N ILE A 147 11.23 52.87 -11.69
CA ILE A 147 12.47 52.84 -12.47
C ILE A 147 12.52 54.01 -13.47
N MET A 148 11.42 54.28 -14.19
CA MET A 148 11.35 55.42 -15.10
C MET A 148 11.58 56.75 -14.37
N GLN A 149 10.97 56.92 -13.19
CA GLN A 149 11.20 58.12 -12.36
C GLN A 149 12.67 58.22 -11.92
N LEU A 150 13.29 57.11 -11.50
CA LEU A 150 14.70 57.09 -11.12
C LEU A 150 15.63 57.48 -12.28
N ASP A 151 15.34 57.04 -13.50
CA ASP A 151 16.13 57.42 -14.67
C ASP A 151 15.96 58.90 -15.05
N GLU A 152 14.77 59.47 -14.83
CA GLU A 152 14.54 60.92 -14.93
C GLU A 152 15.36 61.67 -13.86
N TYR A 153 15.33 61.23 -12.60
CA TYR A 153 16.14 61.81 -11.53
C TYR A 153 17.65 61.73 -11.81
N LYS A 154 18.14 60.61 -12.37
CA LYS A 154 19.55 60.49 -12.78
C LYS A 154 19.90 61.49 -13.86
N SER A 155 19.03 61.69 -14.84
CA SER A 155 19.22 62.64 -15.94
C SER A 155 19.28 64.08 -15.41
N GLU A 156 18.38 64.45 -14.50
CA GLU A 156 18.40 65.77 -13.86
C GLU A 156 19.62 65.96 -12.95
N ARG A 157 20.07 64.90 -12.26
CA ARG A 157 21.31 64.93 -11.48
C ARG A 157 22.52 65.22 -12.37
N ILE A 158 22.63 64.55 -13.52
CA ILE A 158 23.72 64.81 -14.48
C ILE A 158 23.65 66.25 -14.99
N ARG A 159 22.44 66.77 -15.25
CA ARG A 159 22.25 68.16 -15.69
C ARG A 159 22.73 69.16 -14.65
N THR A 160 22.32 68.98 -13.39
CA THR A 160 22.71 69.84 -12.27
C THR A 160 24.20 69.72 -11.94
N ASP A 161 24.79 68.52 -11.99
CA ASP A 161 26.23 68.30 -11.80
C ASP A 161 27.05 69.05 -12.87
N ASN A 162 26.59 69.04 -14.13
CA ASN A 162 27.22 69.79 -15.22
C ASN A 162 27.13 71.31 -15.01
N GLU A 163 25.99 71.82 -14.55
CA GLU A 163 25.82 73.24 -14.23
C GLU A 163 26.72 73.68 -13.06
N ILE A 164 26.81 72.88 -12.00
CA ILE A 164 27.73 73.12 -10.88
C ILE A 164 29.17 73.15 -11.36
N LYS A 165 29.56 72.24 -12.26
CA LYS A 165 30.91 72.22 -12.83
C LYS A 165 31.21 73.50 -13.61
N GLN A 166 30.29 73.95 -14.46
CA GLN A 166 30.44 75.22 -15.20
C GLN A 166 30.58 76.42 -14.26
N LEU A 167 29.77 76.49 -13.21
CA LEU A 167 29.86 77.56 -12.21
C LEU A 167 31.19 77.51 -11.43
N ARG A 168 31.68 76.33 -11.09
CA ARG A 168 33.00 76.16 -10.45
C ARG A 168 34.12 76.65 -11.35
N ASP A 169 34.08 76.31 -12.64
CA ASP A 169 35.08 76.73 -13.63
C ASP A 169 35.05 78.27 -13.80
N GLU A 170 33.86 78.88 -13.86
CA GLU A 170 33.69 80.34 -13.92
C GLU A 170 34.24 81.05 -12.69
N VAL A 171 33.92 80.57 -11.48
CA VAL A 171 34.46 81.11 -10.23
C VAL A 171 35.99 80.99 -10.18
N GLN A 172 36.54 79.87 -10.63
CA GLN A 172 37.99 79.67 -10.70
C GLN A 172 38.67 80.61 -11.69
N ASN A 173 38.05 80.86 -12.84
CA ASN A 173 38.53 81.84 -13.82
C ASN A 173 38.52 83.27 -13.26
N GLN A 174 37.44 83.66 -12.58
CA GLN A 174 37.34 84.97 -11.92
C GLN A 174 38.38 85.13 -10.81
N LYS A 175 38.62 84.08 -10.01
CA LYS A 175 39.66 84.07 -8.98
C LYS A 175 41.04 84.28 -9.59
N CYS A 176 41.37 83.58 -10.68
CA CYS A 176 42.63 83.76 -11.40
C CYS A 176 42.77 85.20 -11.95
N LEU A 177 41.69 85.78 -12.48
CA LEU A 177 41.70 87.16 -12.95
C LEU A 177 41.97 88.15 -11.80
N ILE A 178 41.32 87.96 -10.65
CA ILE A 178 41.54 88.78 -9.46
C ILE A 178 42.98 88.65 -8.97
N GLU A 179 43.51 87.43 -8.85
CA GLU A 179 44.89 87.18 -8.41
C GLU A 179 45.91 87.87 -9.34
N ASN A 180 45.68 87.84 -10.65
CA ASN A 180 46.48 88.57 -11.64
C ASN A 180 46.39 90.10 -11.45
N MET A 181 45.21 90.64 -11.17
CA MET A 181 45.04 92.06 -10.88
C MET A 181 45.71 92.45 -9.57
N GLU A 182 45.51 91.67 -8.50
CA GLU A 182 46.14 91.88 -7.19
C GLU A 182 47.66 91.90 -7.33
N THR A 183 48.24 90.94 -8.06
CA THR A 183 49.69 90.89 -8.32
C THR A 183 50.18 92.17 -9.00
N LYS A 184 49.50 92.65 -10.05
CA LYS A 184 49.85 93.93 -10.72
C LYS A 184 49.69 95.13 -9.78
N PHE A 185 48.63 95.17 -8.97
CA PHE A 185 48.44 96.22 -7.96
C PHE A 185 49.53 96.20 -6.90
N PHE A 186 49.96 95.02 -6.46
CA PHE A 186 51.05 94.87 -5.50
C PHE A 186 52.38 95.35 -6.09
N GLU A 187 52.69 95.00 -7.34
CA GLU A 187 53.87 95.48 -8.06
C GLU A 187 53.89 97.02 -8.17
N GLU A 188 52.79 97.63 -8.64
CA GLU A 188 52.65 99.08 -8.76
C GLU A 188 52.79 99.77 -7.38
N LYS A 189 52.11 99.23 -6.37
CA LYS A 189 52.16 99.75 -4.99
C LYS A 189 53.56 99.62 -4.40
N LEU A 190 54.28 98.53 -4.67
CA LEU A 190 55.66 98.34 -4.25
C LEU A 190 56.56 99.39 -4.89
N LYS A 191 56.44 99.60 -6.21
CA LYS A 191 57.19 100.61 -6.96
C LYS A 191 56.95 102.03 -6.44
N MET A 192 55.69 102.38 -6.15
CA MET A 192 55.33 103.67 -5.54
C MET A 192 55.92 103.84 -4.14
N ARG A 193 55.81 102.81 -3.29
CA ARG A 193 56.42 102.83 -1.95
C ARG A 193 57.93 102.97 -2.01
N GLU A 194 58.59 102.27 -2.93
CA GLU A 194 60.04 102.35 -3.08
C GLU A 194 60.48 103.77 -3.46
N SER A 195 59.73 104.45 -4.34
CA SER A 195 59.94 105.88 -4.63
C SER A 195 59.75 106.76 -3.39
N SER A 196 58.63 106.60 -2.67
CA SER A 196 58.38 107.40 -1.45
C SER A 196 59.38 107.11 -0.33
N ILE A 197 59.82 105.86 -0.17
CA ILE A 197 60.86 105.48 0.80
C ILE A 197 62.18 106.16 0.42
N LYS A 198 62.52 106.24 -0.87
CA LYS A 198 63.71 106.96 -1.33
C LYS A 198 63.64 108.45 -0.99
N ASP A 199 62.48 109.08 -1.18
CA ASP A 199 62.26 110.49 -0.85
C ASP A 199 62.27 110.73 0.67
N ILE A 200 61.56 109.91 1.43
CA ILE A 200 61.55 109.96 2.90
C ILE A 200 62.95 109.69 3.45
N LYS A 201 63.72 108.77 2.86
CA LYS A 201 65.09 108.49 3.28
C LYS A 201 65.99 109.71 3.04
N ALA A 202 65.84 110.39 1.91
CA ALA A 202 66.55 111.65 1.65
C ALA A 202 66.17 112.72 2.69
N LEU A 203 64.87 112.88 2.98
CA LEU A 203 64.36 113.83 3.97
C LEU A 203 64.76 113.47 5.40
N ALA A 204 64.80 112.19 5.72
CA ALA A 204 65.20 111.67 7.02
C ALA A 204 66.71 111.82 7.22
N GLU A 205 67.56 111.61 6.20
CA GLU A 205 68.98 111.93 6.29
C GLU A 205 69.22 113.42 6.52
N GLU A 206 68.38 114.30 5.95
CA GLU A 206 68.42 115.74 6.19
C GLU A 206 67.95 116.11 7.61
N ALA A 207 66.83 115.56 8.06
CA ALA A 207 66.31 115.75 9.42
C ALA A 207 67.20 115.11 10.50
N HIS A 208 67.84 113.98 10.22
CA HIS A 208 68.77 113.30 11.13
C HIS A 208 70.10 114.06 11.21
N LYS A 209 70.57 114.68 10.12
CA LYS A 209 71.67 115.67 10.16
C LYS A 209 71.32 116.90 11.01
N ILE A 210 70.05 117.30 11.07
CA ILE A 210 69.58 118.42 11.90
C ILE A 210 69.36 117.99 13.36
N SER A 211 68.86 116.79 13.60
CA SER A 211 68.56 116.25 14.94
C SER A 211 69.81 115.81 15.70
N ILE A 212 70.83 115.25 15.01
CA ILE A 212 72.15 114.99 15.60
C ILE A 212 72.81 116.27 16.11
N ARG A 213 72.51 117.43 15.50
CA ARG A 213 73.02 118.73 15.97
C ARG A 213 72.31 119.24 17.23
N ASN A 214 71.19 118.64 17.68
CA ASN A 214 70.26 119.28 18.61
C ASN A 214 69.61 118.41 19.71
N LEU A 215 70.22 117.31 20.17
CA LEU A 215 69.61 116.50 21.26
C LEU A 215 70.52 116.28 22.49
N ASP A 216 70.11 116.90 23.61
CA ASP A 216 70.62 116.72 24.98
C ASP A 216 70.15 115.41 25.63
N ASP A 217 70.93 114.94 26.60
CA ASP A 217 70.85 113.62 27.24
C ASP A 217 69.55 113.31 28.02
N SER A 218 68.71 114.31 28.30
CA SER A 218 67.41 114.15 28.99
C SER A 218 66.35 113.44 28.10
N VAL A 219 66.35 113.74 26.80
CA VAL A 219 65.43 113.10 25.84
C VAL A 219 65.81 111.62 25.63
N LYS A 220 67.10 111.28 25.75
CA LYS A 220 67.57 109.89 25.66
C LYS A 220 67.07 109.04 26.84
N LEU A 221 66.96 109.60 28.04
CA LEU A 221 66.51 108.86 29.23
C LEU A 221 65.00 108.56 29.19
N SER A 222 64.17 109.53 28.81
CA SER A 222 62.71 109.32 28.65
C SER A 222 62.37 108.37 27.48
N PHE A 223 63.24 108.30 26.46
CA PHE A 223 63.16 107.33 25.39
C PHE A 223 63.40 105.90 25.89
N VAL A 224 64.45 105.67 26.70
CA VAL A 224 64.75 104.36 27.30
C VAL A 224 63.58 103.86 28.16
N GLN A 225 62.98 104.73 28.98
CA GLN A 225 61.83 104.37 29.80
C GLN A 225 60.59 104.02 28.96
N ASN A 226 60.31 104.79 27.91
CA ASN A 226 59.23 104.47 26.96
C ASN A 226 59.47 103.15 26.22
N VAL A 227 60.72 102.81 25.87
CA VAL A 227 61.06 101.53 25.25
C VAL A 227 60.80 100.37 26.21
N ALA A 228 61.16 100.51 27.49
CA ALA A 228 60.89 99.50 28.51
C ALA A 228 59.38 99.27 28.72
N MET A 229 58.60 100.36 28.83
CA MET A 229 57.14 100.29 28.98
C MET A 229 56.46 99.67 27.74
N ARG A 230 56.90 100.03 26.54
CA ARG A 230 56.41 99.40 25.30
C ARG A 230 56.69 97.91 25.28
N ARG A 231 57.90 97.48 25.69
CA ARG A 231 58.27 96.06 25.77
C ARG A 231 57.37 95.29 26.74
N PHE A 232 57.03 95.88 27.89
CA PHE A 232 56.10 95.29 28.85
C PHE A 232 54.67 95.18 28.31
N ILE A 233 54.15 96.23 27.67
CA ILE A 233 52.83 96.21 27.01
C ILE A 233 52.78 95.16 25.90
N THR A 234 53.85 95.02 25.11
CA THR A 234 53.94 93.97 24.08
C THR A 234 53.91 92.57 24.69
N PHE A 235 54.58 92.36 25.83
CA PHE A 235 54.53 91.09 26.55
C PHE A 235 53.11 90.75 27.02
N LEU A 236 52.42 91.69 27.67
CA LEU A 236 51.03 91.48 28.13
C LEU A 236 50.06 91.23 26.97
N ARG A 237 50.19 91.98 25.86
CA ARG A 237 49.39 91.73 24.65
C ARG A 237 49.63 90.34 24.08
N ARG A 238 50.87 89.86 24.11
CA ARG A 238 51.21 88.52 23.60
C ARG A 238 50.61 87.42 24.47
N GLN A 239 50.60 87.59 25.79
CA GLN A 239 49.86 86.69 26.69
C GLN A 239 48.35 86.72 26.46
N LEU A 240 47.76 87.92 26.28
CA LEU A 240 46.33 88.07 26.00
C LEU A 240 45.93 87.35 24.71
N VAL A 241 46.66 87.59 23.61
CA VAL A 241 46.43 86.92 22.32
C VAL A 241 46.59 85.41 22.45
N SER A 242 47.62 84.93 23.16
CA SER A 242 47.81 83.49 23.40
C SER A 242 46.65 82.87 24.19
N ALA A 243 46.07 83.60 25.15
CA ALA A 243 44.91 83.15 25.92
C ALA A 243 43.63 83.17 25.07
N GLU A 244 43.44 84.18 24.23
CA GLU A 244 42.32 84.26 23.27
C GLU A 244 42.39 83.14 22.23
N ASP A 245 43.57 82.83 21.71
CA ASP A 245 43.77 81.74 20.75
C ASP A 245 43.45 80.37 21.36
N LEU A 246 43.89 80.14 22.61
CA LEU A 246 43.53 78.92 23.35
C LEU A 246 42.03 78.84 23.62
N SER A 247 41.40 79.95 24.02
CA SER A 247 39.95 80.01 24.22
C SER A 247 39.18 79.76 22.92
N ARG A 248 39.69 80.25 21.78
CA ARG A 248 39.09 80.02 20.46
C ARG A 248 39.21 78.55 20.07
N SER A 249 40.38 77.95 20.26
CA SER A 249 40.63 76.52 20.02
C SER A 249 39.71 75.63 20.86
N LEU A 250 39.58 75.89 22.17
CA LEU A 250 38.66 75.14 23.04
C LEU A 250 37.20 75.31 22.63
N ASN A 251 36.80 76.50 22.18
CA ASN A 251 35.44 76.73 21.70
C ASN A 251 35.14 75.99 20.39
N GLU A 252 36.12 75.92 19.47
CA GLU A 252 36.00 75.13 18.25
C GLU A 252 35.94 73.63 18.54
N GLU A 253 36.73 73.13 19.49
CA GLU A 253 36.67 71.74 19.93
C GLU A 253 35.32 71.41 20.58
N ASN A 254 34.81 72.25 21.48
CA ASN A 254 33.48 72.09 22.05
C ASN A 254 32.38 72.04 20.98
N LYS A 255 32.44 72.92 19.96
CA LYS A 255 31.50 72.89 18.83
C LYS A 255 31.58 71.59 18.02
N LYS A 256 32.79 71.07 17.80
CA LYS A 256 32.98 69.77 17.12
C LYS A 256 32.38 68.63 17.94
N LEU A 257 32.66 68.60 19.25
CA LEU A 257 32.11 67.59 20.16
C LEU A 257 30.57 67.66 20.27
N THR A 258 29.97 68.85 20.26
CA THR A 258 28.51 68.97 20.26
C THR A 258 27.88 68.41 18.98
N LEU A 259 28.47 68.68 17.81
CA LEU A 259 27.99 68.13 16.54
C LEU A 259 28.18 66.60 16.49
N GLU A 260 29.31 66.09 16.97
CA GLU A 260 29.54 64.64 17.06
C GLU A 260 28.52 63.97 18.00
N LYS A 261 28.24 64.59 19.15
CA LYS A 261 27.21 64.10 20.07
C LYS A 261 25.82 64.06 19.41
N GLU A 262 25.39 65.15 18.77
CA GLU A 262 24.08 65.22 18.10
C GLU A 262 23.95 64.17 16.97
N THR A 263 25.02 63.98 16.18
CA THR A 263 25.02 62.96 15.12
C THR A 263 24.97 61.53 15.66
N LEU A 264 25.71 61.24 16.74
CA LEU A 264 25.66 59.94 17.42
C LEU A 264 24.31 59.68 18.07
N GLU A 265 23.69 60.68 18.70
CA GLU A 265 22.34 60.57 19.27
C GLU A 265 21.29 60.29 18.19
N GLY A 266 21.36 60.97 17.05
CA GLY A 266 20.50 60.72 15.89
C GLY A 266 20.68 59.31 15.32
N LEU A 267 21.92 58.83 15.20
CA LEU A 267 22.23 57.46 14.77
C LEU A 267 21.70 56.42 15.75
N LEU A 268 21.87 56.65 17.06
CA LEU A 268 21.39 55.78 18.11
C LEU A 268 19.86 55.67 18.09
N LEU A 269 19.16 56.80 17.90
CA LEU A 269 17.71 56.82 17.76
C LEU A 269 17.24 56.04 16.52
N SER A 270 17.90 56.25 15.38
CA SER A 270 17.59 55.52 14.14
C SER A 270 17.78 54.01 14.32
N LYS A 271 18.89 53.59 14.93
CA LYS A 271 19.17 52.17 15.24
C LYS A 271 18.19 51.58 16.25
N SER A 272 17.80 52.36 17.26
CA SER A 272 16.77 51.95 18.22
C SER A 272 15.43 51.66 17.54
N LEU A 273 15.01 52.52 16.60
CA LEU A 273 13.79 52.32 15.82
C LEU A 273 13.89 51.10 14.89
N GLU A 274 15.04 50.88 14.25
CA GLU A 274 15.30 49.69 13.44
C GLU A 274 15.20 48.40 14.28
N CYS A 275 15.81 48.38 15.47
CA CYS A 275 15.70 47.27 16.40
C CYS A 275 14.26 47.00 16.84
N LYS A 276 13.43 48.04 17.05
CA LYS A 276 12.01 47.86 17.36
C LYS A 276 11.26 47.17 16.22
N LYS A 277 11.44 47.63 14.98
CA LYS A 277 10.83 47.01 13.79
C LYS A 277 11.25 45.55 13.61
N LEU A 278 12.53 45.23 13.84
CA LEU A 278 13.02 43.86 13.77
C LEU A 278 12.40 42.98 14.87
N LYS A 279 12.21 43.49 16.09
CA LYS A 279 11.53 42.77 17.16
C LYS A 279 10.08 42.46 16.83
N GLU A 280 9.33 43.43 16.28
CA GLU A 280 7.95 43.22 15.83
C GLU A 280 7.88 42.15 14.73
N LEU A 281 8.80 42.17 13.77
CA LEU A 281 8.87 41.17 12.72
C LEU A 281 9.19 39.77 13.26
N ILE A 282 10.13 39.66 14.21
CA ILE A 282 10.45 38.39 14.88
C ILE A 282 9.19 37.86 15.60
N GLN A 283 8.50 38.71 16.37
CA GLN A 283 7.28 38.33 17.06
C GLN A 283 6.18 37.84 16.10
N GLU A 284 6.00 38.49 14.94
CA GLU A 284 5.05 38.03 13.92
C GLU A 284 5.44 36.66 13.35
N LYS A 285 6.75 36.41 13.14
CA LYS A 285 7.23 35.10 12.68
C LYS A 285 7.05 34.03 13.75
N ASP A 286 7.32 34.34 15.00
CA ASP A 286 7.15 33.41 16.12
C ASP A 286 5.68 33.01 16.28
N GLN A 287 4.73 33.95 16.16
CA GLN A 287 3.30 33.65 16.15
C GLN A 287 2.90 32.72 14.98
N LYS A 288 3.45 32.93 13.79
CA LYS A 288 3.21 32.03 12.64
C LYS A 288 3.77 30.64 12.87
N LEU A 289 4.96 30.55 13.46
CA LEU A 289 5.58 29.26 13.81
C LEU A 289 4.73 28.51 14.83
N GLU A 290 4.19 29.20 15.84
CA GLU A 290 3.31 28.61 16.85
C GLU A 290 2.00 28.08 16.23
N LEU A 291 1.40 28.84 15.31
CA LEU A 291 0.22 28.38 14.55
C LEU A 291 0.52 27.14 13.72
N TYR A 292 1.64 27.13 12.97
CA TYR A 292 2.04 25.95 12.19
C TYR A 292 2.38 24.76 13.08
N GLN A 293 2.96 24.98 14.25
CA GLN A 293 3.24 23.91 15.21
C GLN A 293 1.94 23.30 15.74
N CYS A 294 0.93 24.12 16.07
CA CYS A 294 -0.39 23.65 16.48
C CYS A 294 -1.09 22.87 15.35
N GLU A 295 -0.99 23.33 14.10
CA GLU A 295 -1.57 22.64 12.93
C GLU A 295 -0.89 21.27 12.71
N ILE A 296 0.44 21.22 12.79
CA ILE A 296 1.20 19.97 12.67
C ILE A 296 0.85 19.02 13.82
N GLU A 297 0.71 19.51 15.04
CA GLU A 297 0.35 18.69 16.20
C GLU A 297 -1.04 18.07 16.03
N HIS A 298 -2.03 18.87 15.63
CA HIS A 298 -3.37 18.38 15.31
C HIS A 298 -3.36 17.33 14.19
N LEU A 299 -2.66 17.60 13.08
CA LEU A 299 -2.53 16.63 11.97
C LEU A 299 -1.84 15.34 12.41
N THR A 300 -0.83 15.44 13.28
CA THR A 300 -0.12 14.29 13.82
C THR A 300 -1.03 13.47 14.73
N GLU A 301 -1.85 14.12 15.55
CA GLU A 301 -2.80 13.45 16.42
C GLU A 301 -3.90 12.74 15.64
N ASP A 302 -4.44 13.38 14.59
CA ASP A 302 -5.42 12.77 13.69
C ASP A 302 -4.84 11.57 12.93
N LEU A 303 -3.61 11.69 12.43
CA LEU A 303 -2.90 10.56 11.79
C LEU A 303 -2.68 9.41 12.77
N ASN A 304 -2.34 9.71 14.02
CA ASN A 304 -2.20 8.68 15.06
C ASN A 304 -3.53 7.99 15.35
N LYS A 305 -4.65 8.75 15.46
CA LYS A 305 -6.00 8.20 15.63
C LYS A 305 -6.41 7.29 14.45
N GLN A 306 -6.14 7.74 13.22
CA GLN A 306 -6.39 6.92 12.03
C GLN A 306 -5.53 5.65 12.04
N LYS A 307 -4.25 5.76 12.42
CA LYS A 307 -3.34 4.61 12.53
C LYS A 307 -3.81 3.61 13.59
N THR A 308 -4.33 4.06 14.73
CA THR A 308 -4.86 3.14 15.75
C THR A 308 -6.11 2.42 15.26
N ILE A 309 -7.05 3.12 14.62
CA ILE A 309 -8.26 2.51 14.04
C ILE A 309 -7.90 1.51 12.95
N PHE A 310 -6.98 1.87 12.06
CA PHE A 310 -6.51 0.99 10.99
C PHE A 310 -5.83 -0.26 11.55
N ASN A 311 -4.96 -0.11 12.55
CA ASN A 311 -4.31 -1.24 13.20
C ASN A 311 -5.33 -2.16 13.86
N GLU A 312 -6.33 -1.61 14.57
CA GLU A 312 -7.40 -2.41 15.17
C GLU A 312 -8.16 -3.21 14.10
N GLN A 313 -8.54 -2.57 12.99
CA GLN A 313 -9.21 -3.24 11.87
C GLN A 313 -8.35 -4.35 11.26
N VAL A 314 -7.05 -4.10 11.04
CA VAL A 314 -6.12 -5.12 10.52
C VAL A 314 -5.97 -6.28 11.50
N THR A 315 -5.90 -6.01 12.81
CA THR A 315 -5.82 -7.08 13.81
C THR A 315 -7.09 -7.93 13.82
N LEU A 316 -8.28 -7.33 13.77
CA LEU A 316 -9.55 -8.05 13.69
C LEU A 316 -9.63 -8.91 12.42
N GLN A 317 -9.33 -8.35 11.25
CA GLN A 317 -9.32 -9.10 9.99
C GLN A 317 -8.30 -10.24 10.00
N THR A 318 -7.14 -10.04 10.63
CA THR A 318 -6.12 -11.08 10.77
C THR A 318 -6.61 -12.21 11.67
N VAL A 319 -7.27 -11.90 12.78
CA VAL A 319 -7.85 -12.89 13.69
C VAL A 319 -8.97 -13.68 12.99
N GLU A 320 -9.86 -13.01 12.26
CA GLU A 320 -10.91 -13.67 11.48
C GLU A 320 -10.33 -14.57 10.38
N SER A 321 -9.34 -14.08 9.64
CA SER A 321 -8.62 -14.86 8.64
C SER A 321 -7.91 -16.06 9.26
N SER A 322 -7.25 -15.88 10.41
CA SER A 322 -6.62 -16.97 11.15
C SER A 322 -7.63 -18.05 11.57
N LYS A 323 -8.81 -17.65 12.07
CA LYS A 323 -9.89 -18.58 12.44
C LYS A 323 -10.44 -19.34 11.23
N THR A 324 -10.61 -18.69 10.09
CA THR A 324 -11.05 -19.38 8.86
C THR A 324 -10.00 -20.36 8.36
N ILE A 325 -8.72 -19.99 8.38
CA ILE A 325 -7.61 -20.88 8.07
C ILE A 325 -7.63 -22.10 9.00
N GLU A 326 -7.75 -21.90 10.31
CA GLU A 326 -7.79 -23.01 11.28
C GLU A 326 -8.95 -23.99 10.99
N ASN A 327 -10.13 -23.47 10.69
CA ASN A 327 -11.30 -24.28 10.33
C ASN A 327 -11.09 -25.08 9.05
N LEU A 328 -10.49 -24.46 8.03
CA LEU A 328 -10.15 -25.13 6.77
C LEU A 328 -9.09 -26.20 6.98
N THR A 329 -8.04 -25.91 7.75
CA THR A 329 -7.00 -26.88 8.12
C THR A 329 -7.60 -28.09 8.85
N ARG A 330 -8.49 -27.86 9.83
CA ARG A 330 -9.19 -28.94 10.54
C ARG A 330 -10.04 -29.80 9.61
N THR A 331 -10.74 -29.18 8.66
CA THR A 331 -11.54 -29.89 7.64
C THR A 331 -10.66 -30.72 6.72
N LEU A 332 -9.55 -30.15 6.23
CA LEU A 332 -8.58 -30.85 5.41
C LEU A 332 -7.94 -32.03 6.15
N GLU A 333 -7.65 -31.91 7.45
CA GLU A 333 -7.16 -33.03 8.25
C GLU A 333 -8.19 -34.15 8.37
N PHE A 334 -9.47 -33.82 8.53
CA PHE A 334 -10.55 -34.81 8.55
C PHE A 334 -10.67 -35.54 7.21
N GLU A 335 -10.67 -34.79 6.10
CA GLU A 335 -10.66 -35.36 4.74
C GLU A 335 -9.43 -36.22 4.49
N ARG A 336 -8.24 -35.78 4.93
CA ARG A 336 -7.02 -36.59 4.83
C ARG A 336 -7.12 -37.89 5.62
N LYS A 337 -7.69 -37.86 6.84
CA LYS A 337 -7.93 -39.07 7.64
C LYS A 337 -8.92 -40.01 6.95
N GLN A 338 -9.99 -39.48 6.35
CA GLN A 338 -10.92 -40.28 5.55
C GLN A 338 -10.24 -40.89 4.32
N MET A 339 -9.45 -40.10 3.59
CA MET A 339 -8.71 -40.56 2.42
C MET A 339 -7.72 -41.67 2.78
N ILE A 340 -7.00 -41.54 3.91
CA ILE A 340 -6.12 -42.61 4.42
C ILE A 340 -6.93 -43.88 4.74
N ARG A 341 -8.11 -43.75 5.36
CA ARG A 341 -8.99 -44.91 5.62
C ARG A 341 -9.44 -45.57 4.33
N ILE A 342 -9.90 -44.80 3.35
CA ILE A 342 -10.32 -45.29 2.03
C ILE A 342 -9.15 -45.97 1.32
N SER A 343 -7.97 -45.36 1.30
CA SER A 343 -6.76 -45.94 0.73
C SER A 343 -6.38 -47.25 1.42
N SER A 344 -6.43 -47.30 2.75
CA SER A 344 -6.15 -48.53 3.51
C SER A 344 -7.17 -49.64 3.20
N LEU A 345 -8.44 -49.30 3.02
CA LEU A 345 -9.48 -50.24 2.64
C LEU A 345 -9.29 -50.74 1.21
N ALA A 346 -9.02 -49.84 0.27
CA ALA A 346 -8.71 -50.18 -1.11
C ALA A 346 -7.50 -51.11 -1.20
N ASN A 347 -6.41 -50.80 -0.47
CA ASN A 347 -5.23 -51.65 -0.38
C ASN A 347 -5.56 -53.01 0.25
N ARG A 348 -6.42 -53.07 1.28
CA ARG A 348 -6.87 -54.35 1.86
C ARG A 348 -7.68 -55.18 0.87
N ILE A 349 -8.57 -54.56 0.10
CA ILE A 349 -9.36 -55.25 -0.93
C ILE A 349 -8.44 -55.75 -2.05
N LEU A 350 -7.48 -54.93 -2.49
CA LEU A 350 -6.48 -55.33 -3.49
C LEU A 350 -5.62 -56.49 -2.97
N GLN A 351 -5.19 -56.44 -1.70
CA GLN A 351 -4.44 -57.51 -1.07
C GLN A 351 -5.26 -58.80 -1.00
N GLN A 352 -6.52 -58.74 -0.58
CA GLN A 352 -7.43 -59.90 -0.57
C GLN A 352 -7.64 -60.47 -1.97
N ARG A 353 -7.80 -59.62 -2.99
CA ARG A 353 -7.89 -60.03 -4.39
C ARG A 353 -6.59 -60.71 -4.84
N ASN A 354 -5.44 -60.12 -4.53
CA ASN A 354 -4.14 -60.67 -4.88
C ASN A 354 -3.91 -62.04 -4.22
N GLU A 355 -4.30 -62.20 -2.95
CA GLU A 355 -4.28 -63.50 -2.26
C GLU A 355 -5.17 -64.53 -2.95
N ILE A 356 -6.37 -64.13 -3.38
CA ILE A 356 -7.27 -65.00 -4.15
C ILE A 356 -6.64 -65.39 -5.49
N GLU A 357 -6.10 -64.42 -6.24
CA GLU A 357 -5.43 -64.66 -7.52
C GLU A 357 -4.22 -65.58 -7.35
N GLU A 358 -3.42 -65.40 -6.30
CA GLU A 358 -2.31 -66.27 -5.94
C GLU A 358 -2.78 -67.68 -5.59
N PHE A 359 -3.88 -67.83 -4.84
CA PHE A 359 -4.48 -69.15 -4.55
C PHE A 359 -4.98 -69.84 -5.83
N PHE A 360 -5.59 -69.09 -6.76
CA PHE A 360 -6.00 -69.61 -8.06
C PHE A 360 -4.80 -70.09 -8.88
N ILE A 361 -3.76 -69.26 -9.01
CA ILE A 361 -2.55 -69.60 -9.75
C ILE A 361 -1.84 -70.80 -9.12
N THR A 362 -1.75 -70.84 -7.80
CA THR A 362 -1.14 -71.95 -7.06
C THR A 362 -1.91 -73.25 -7.25
N SER A 363 -3.25 -73.20 -7.22
CA SER A 363 -4.09 -74.38 -7.46
C SER A 363 -3.97 -74.89 -8.90
N LEU A 364 -3.90 -73.97 -9.87
CA LEU A 364 -3.63 -74.31 -11.28
C LEU A 364 -2.25 -74.93 -11.48
N ASN A 365 -1.22 -74.39 -10.81
CA ASN A 365 0.13 -74.94 -10.87
C ASN A 365 0.22 -76.31 -10.17
N TYR A 366 -0.46 -76.50 -9.05
CA TYR A 366 -0.52 -77.78 -8.37
C TYR A 366 -1.12 -78.86 -9.27
N VAL A 367 -2.29 -78.60 -9.87
CA VAL A 367 -2.91 -79.55 -10.79
C VAL A 367 -2.06 -79.75 -12.04
N ARG A 368 -1.42 -78.70 -12.56
CA ARG A 368 -0.45 -78.84 -13.66
C ARG A 368 0.69 -79.80 -13.30
N ASP A 369 1.30 -79.63 -12.14
CA ASP A 369 2.43 -80.46 -11.72
C ASP A 369 1.98 -81.87 -11.36
N GLU A 370 0.79 -82.06 -10.77
CA GLU A 370 0.15 -83.37 -10.59
C GLU A 370 -0.05 -84.06 -11.95
N ILE A 371 -0.54 -83.35 -12.97
CA ILE A 371 -0.67 -83.90 -14.32
C ILE A 371 0.71 -84.24 -14.89
N LYS A 372 1.71 -83.37 -14.78
CA LYS A 372 3.09 -83.67 -15.26
C LYS A 372 3.68 -84.90 -14.56
N VAL A 373 3.50 -84.99 -13.25
CA VAL A 373 3.98 -86.09 -12.41
C VAL A 373 3.28 -87.37 -12.82
N ASN A 374 1.94 -87.39 -12.90
CA ASN A 374 1.15 -88.52 -13.38
C ASN A 374 1.60 -88.96 -14.78
N GLN A 375 1.83 -88.03 -15.71
CA GLN A 375 2.34 -88.33 -17.04
C GLN A 375 3.78 -88.88 -17.03
N SER A 376 4.66 -88.35 -16.18
CA SER A 376 6.03 -88.82 -16.02
C SER A 376 6.07 -90.24 -15.44
N TRP A 377 5.21 -90.54 -14.45
CA TRP A 377 5.03 -91.89 -13.91
C TRP A 377 4.53 -92.87 -14.96
N ILE A 378 3.59 -92.44 -15.82
CA ILE A 378 3.09 -93.24 -16.95
C ILE A 378 4.19 -93.48 -17.98
N MET A 379 5.03 -92.49 -18.30
CA MET A 379 6.15 -92.67 -19.25
C MET A 379 7.30 -93.52 -18.69
N ARG A 380 7.52 -93.54 -17.36
CA ARG A 380 8.59 -94.33 -16.73
C ARG A 380 8.22 -95.77 -16.36
N GLY A 381 6.95 -96.16 -16.51
CA GLY A 381 6.51 -97.57 -16.48
C GLY A 381 6.79 -98.35 -15.18
N ASN A 382 6.89 -97.69 -14.02
CA ASN A 382 7.39 -98.33 -12.78
C ASN A 382 6.54 -98.07 -11.51
N ASN A 383 5.23 -97.84 -11.64
CA ASN A 383 4.37 -97.66 -10.46
C ASN A 383 3.15 -98.61 -10.46
N LEU A 384 3.10 -99.51 -9.48
CA LEU A 384 2.06 -100.53 -9.29
C LEU A 384 0.68 -99.92 -8.94
N LEU A 385 0.68 -98.73 -8.32
CA LEU A 385 -0.52 -98.04 -7.85
C LEU A 385 -1.28 -97.41 -9.03
N LEU A 386 -0.56 -96.82 -9.99
CA LEU A 386 -1.14 -96.35 -11.26
C LEU A 386 -1.66 -97.50 -12.13
N TRP A 387 -1.01 -98.67 -12.09
CA TRP A 387 -1.52 -99.86 -12.77
C TRP A 387 -2.82 -100.36 -12.13
N MET A 388 -2.91 -100.37 -10.79
CA MET A 388 -4.16 -100.68 -10.10
C MET A 388 -5.28 -99.69 -10.42
N GLU A 389 -5.00 -98.39 -10.41
CA GLU A 389 -6.02 -97.37 -10.68
C GLU A 389 -6.49 -97.38 -12.14
N LYS A 390 -5.56 -97.57 -13.09
CA LYS A 390 -5.88 -97.79 -14.50
C LYS A 390 -6.70 -99.08 -14.70
N ASN A 391 -6.39 -100.16 -13.99
CA ASN A 391 -7.18 -101.39 -14.05
C ASN A 391 -8.54 -101.25 -13.39
N ASN A 392 -8.67 -100.51 -12.29
CA ASN A 392 -9.95 -100.21 -11.69
C ASN A 392 -10.83 -99.38 -12.64
N TYR A 393 -10.28 -98.37 -13.31
CA TYR A 393 -11.03 -97.63 -14.32
C TYR A 393 -11.44 -98.50 -15.51
N ILE A 394 -10.53 -99.35 -16.02
CA ILE A 394 -10.84 -100.31 -17.09
C ILE A 394 -11.90 -101.32 -16.62
N HIS A 395 -11.83 -101.77 -15.38
CA HIS A 395 -12.76 -102.71 -14.75
C HIS A 395 -14.14 -102.08 -14.56
N ASP A 396 -14.22 -100.86 -14.05
CA ASP A 396 -15.47 -100.13 -13.82
C ASP A 396 -16.14 -99.77 -15.15
N ALA A 397 -15.36 -99.30 -16.13
CA ALA A 397 -15.89 -99.05 -17.47
C ALA A 397 -16.31 -100.34 -18.19
N LYS A 398 -15.62 -101.46 -17.96
CA LYS A 398 -16.03 -102.78 -18.45
C LYS A 398 -17.33 -103.23 -17.76
N SER A 399 -17.41 -103.08 -16.45
CA SER A 399 -18.60 -103.41 -15.67
C SER A 399 -19.81 -102.56 -16.09
N ALA A 400 -19.61 -101.26 -16.35
CA ALA A 400 -20.64 -100.36 -16.87
C ALA A 400 -21.06 -100.72 -18.30
N TYR A 401 -20.11 -101.09 -19.16
CA TYR A 401 -20.40 -101.57 -20.51
C TYR A 401 -21.15 -102.92 -20.52
N GLU A 402 -20.76 -103.86 -19.66
CA GLU A 402 -21.47 -105.13 -19.50
C GLU A 402 -22.85 -104.93 -18.87
N ALA A 403 -23.00 -104.02 -17.92
CA ALA A 403 -24.29 -103.64 -17.36
C ALA A 403 -25.21 -103.06 -18.44
N SER A 404 -24.69 -102.18 -19.31
CA SER A 404 -25.46 -101.63 -20.43
C SER A 404 -25.80 -102.69 -21.49
N ILE A 405 -24.92 -103.67 -21.78
CA ILE A 405 -25.28 -104.84 -22.61
C ILE A 405 -26.37 -105.67 -21.95
N ARG A 406 -26.26 -105.95 -20.65
CA ARG A 406 -27.29 -106.71 -19.91
C ARG A 406 -28.63 -105.98 -19.94
N LEU A 407 -28.66 -104.68 -19.68
CA LEU A 407 -29.88 -103.87 -19.79
C LEU A 407 -30.48 -103.86 -21.21
N ALA A 408 -29.63 -103.79 -22.24
CA ALA A 408 -30.07 -103.87 -23.63
C ALA A 408 -30.62 -105.24 -24.02
N HIS A 409 -30.02 -106.32 -23.50
CA HIS A 409 -30.49 -107.70 -23.69
C HIS A 409 -31.82 -107.99 -22.99
N LEU A 410 -32.13 -107.28 -21.90
CA LEU A 410 -33.46 -107.28 -21.27
C LEU A 410 -34.47 -106.35 -21.98
N GLY A 411 -34.11 -105.74 -23.11
CA GLY A 411 -34.98 -104.87 -23.92
C GLY A 411 -35.23 -103.47 -23.33
N LYS A 412 -34.49 -103.08 -22.29
CA LYS A 412 -34.70 -101.80 -21.57
C LYS A 412 -33.87 -100.63 -22.15
N SER A 413 -32.89 -100.89 -23.01
CA SER A 413 -32.16 -99.86 -23.78
C SER A 413 -31.62 -100.43 -25.09
N ASN A 414 -31.09 -99.59 -25.98
CA ASN A 414 -30.38 -100.04 -27.18
C ASN A 414 -29.00 -100.61 -26.82
N TYR A 415 -28.49 -101.54 -27.64
CA TYR A 415 -27.15 -102.11 -27.47
C TYR A 415 -26.08 -101.02 -27.60
N PRO A 416 -25.14 -100.91 -26.65
CA PRO A 416 -24.07 -99.92 -26.72
C PRO A 416 -23.11 -100.22 -27.90
N PRO A 417 -22.48 -99.19 -28.51
CA PRO A 417 -21.48 -99.38 -29.56
C PRO A 417 -20.31 -100.23 -29.06
N ILE A 418 -19.81 -101.12 -29.92
CA ILE A 418 -18.74 -102.07 -29.56
C ILE A 418 -17.52 -101.30 -29.04
N ARG A 419 -17.22 -101.47 -27.76
CA ARG A 419 -16.04 -100.92 -27.10
C ARG A 419 -15.08 -102.04 -26.78
N THR A 420 -13.80 -101.85 -27.10
CA THR A 420 -12.77 -102.86 -26.85
C THR A 420 -12.01 -102.56 -25.55
N PHE A 421 -11.80 -103.60 -24.74
CA PHE A 421 -11.05 -103.56 -23.48
C PHE A 421 -9.68 -104.25 -23.60
N GLN A 422 -9.32 -104.67 -24.82
CA GLN A 422 -8.05 -105.34 -25.12
C GLN A 422 -7.18 -104.37 -25.93
N ASN A 423 -5.91 -104.25 -25.55
CA ASN A 423 -4.95 -103.35 -26.20
C ASN A 423 -4.45 -103.92 -27.54
N LYS A 424 -5.34 -104.00 -28.54
CA LYS A 424 -5.01 -104.38 -29.93
C LYS A 424 -5.08 -103.15 -30.85
N ILE A 425 -4.14 -103.04 -31.79
CA ILE A 425 -3.74 -101.81 -32.50
C ILE A 425 -4.79 -101.29 -33.51
N ASN A 426 -5.83 -102.08 -33.80
CA ASN A 426 -6.74 -101.90 -34.91
C ASN A 426 -8.22 -101.72 -34.50
N SER A 427 -8.48 -101.23 -33.29
CA SER A 427 -9.82 -100.86 -32.83
C SER A 427 -10.04 -99.34 -32.87
N THR A 428 -11.16 -98.91 -33.43
CA THR A 428 -11.57 -97.49 -33.53
C THR A 428 -12.24 -96.92 -32.28
N ASN A 429 -12.59 -97.77 -31.29
CA ASN A 429 -13.24 -97.37 -30.04
C ASN A 429 -12.69 -98.20 -28.88
N ASN A 430 -11.50 -97.81 -28.42
CA ASN A 430 -10.75 -98.50 -27.38
C ASN A 430 -10.70 -97.66 -26.10
N ILE A 431 -10.93 -98.28 -24.95
CA ILE A 431 -10.80 -97.62 -23.64
C ILE A 431 -9.40 -97.05 -23.38
N TYR A 432 -8.36 -97.64 -23.99
CA TYR A 432 -7.00 -97.13 -23.88
C TYR A 432 -6.79 -95.80 -24.63
N ASP A 433 -7.67 -95.44 -25.58
CA ASP A 433 -7.59 -94.16 -26.28
C ASP A 433 -8.13 -93.00 -25.43
N ASP A 434 -9.05 -93.24 -24.50
CA ASP A 434 -9.50 -92.22 -23.54
C ASP A 434 -8.35 -91.73 -22.65
N PHE A 435 -7.48 -92.65 -22.23
CA PHE A 435 -6.24 -92.31 -21.53
C PHE A 435 -5.27 -91.51 -22.41
N LYS A 436 -5.20 -91.76 -23.72
CA LYS A 436 -4.36 -90.98 -24.64
C LYS A 436 -4.93 -89.59 -24.89
N ILE A 437 -6.25 -89.44 -24.90
CA ILE A 437 -6.94 -88.14 -25.01
C ILE A 437 -6.70 -87.31 -23.74
N ALA A 438 -6.83 -87.92 -22.56
CA ALA A 438 -6.48 -87.28 -21.28
C ALA A 438 -4.98 -86.93 -21.15
N GLN A 439 -4.12 -87.57 -21.95
CA GLN A 439 -2.67 -87.33 -21.98
C GLN A 439 -2.26 -86.13 -22.86
N LYS A 440 -3.12 -85.63 -23.76
CA LYS A 440 -2.81 -84.46 -24.61
C LYS A 440 -3.05 -83.16 -23.82
N ILE A 441 -1.96 -82.53 -23.36
CA ILE A 441 -1.97 -81.13 -22.90
C ILE A 441 -1.35 -80.24 -23.98
N PRO A 442 -1.86 -79.01 -24.19
CA PRO A 442 -1.17 -77.99 -24.98
C PRO A 442 0.20 -77.64 -24.37
N LYS A 443 1.26 -77.53 -25.18
CA LYS A 443 2.64 -77.19 -24.74
C LYS A 443 2.82 -75.72 -24.29
N SER A 444 1.77 -75.06 -23.82
CA SER A 444 1.82 -73.65 -23.39
C SER A 444 2.28 -73.54 -21.94
N THR A 445 3.23 -72.64 -21.67
CA THR A 445 3.73 -72.29 -20.34
C THR A 445 2.66 -71.65 -19.43
N HIS A 446 1.59 -71.10 -20.01
CA HIS A 446 0.43 -70.58 -19.32
C HIS A 446 -0.78 -71.49 -19.58
N LEU A 447 -1.10 -72.36 -18.62
CA LEU A 447 -2.34 -73.15 -18.63
C LEU A 447 -3.50 -72.27 -18.18
N THR A 448 -4.46 -72.05 -19.06
CA THR A 448 -5.71 -71.38 -18.72
C THR A 448 -6.77 -72.42 -18.34
N ILE A 449 -7.77 -72.05 -17.54
CA ILE A 449 -8.87 -72.95 -17.15
C ILE A 449 -9.48 -73.65 -18.37
N ARG A 450 -9.51 -72.99 -19.54
CA ARG A 450 -10.07 -73.53 -20.78
C ARG A 450 -9.38 -74.81 -21.26
N ASP A 451 -8.10 -74.97 -20.97
CA ASP A 451 -7.25 -76.06 -21.47
C ASP A 451 -7.30 -77.33 -20.59
N LEU A 452 -8.03 -77.28 -19.48
CA LEU A 452 -8.19 -78.39 -18.54
C LEU A 452 -9.42 -79.24 -18.89
N THR A 453 -9.32 -80.57 -18.67
CA THR A 453 -10.48 -81.48 -18.71
C THR A 453 -11.46 -81.16 -17.57
N TRP A 454 -12.69 -81.65 -17.67
CA TRP A 454 -13.73 -81.30 -16.69
C TRP A 454 -13.36 -81.75 -15.27
N GLU A 455 -12.83 -82.97 -15.13
CA GLU A 455 -12.31 -83.53 -13.87
C GLU A 455 -11.15 -82.70 -13.29
N GLN A 456 -10.26 -82.21 -14.14
CA GLN A 456 -9.14 -81.35 -13.71
C GLN A 456 -9.64 -79.98 -13.22
N LYS A 457 -10.68 -79.41 -13.86
CA LYS A 457 -11.31 -78.17 -13.41
C LYS A 457 -11.97 -78.33 -12.04
N GLU A 458 -12.70 -79.43 -11.85
CA GLU A 458 -13.31 -79.77 -10.56
C GLU A 458 -12.26 -79.96 -9.47
N ARG A 459 -11.12 -80.57 -9.80
CA ARG A 459 -10.01 -80.72 -8.86
C ARG A 459 -9.36 -79.39 -8.47
N VAL A 460 -9.14 -78.48 -9.44
CA VAL A 460 -8.66 -77.10 -9.16
C VAL A 460 -9.63 -76.37 -8.23
N LEU A 461 -10.94 -76.46 -8.50
CA LEU A 461 -11.97 -75.84 -7.66
C LEU A 461 -12.02 -76.47 -6.27
N SER A 462 -11.89 -77.80 -6.16
CA SER A 462 -11.88 -78.50 -4.88
C SER A 462 -10.70 -78.06 -4.00
N ILE A 463 -9.49 -77.99 -4.57
CA ILE A 463 -8.28 -77.53 -3.86
C ILE A 463 -8.41 -76.06 -3.47
N LEU A 464 -8.96 -75.24 -4.36
CA LEU A 464 -9.20 -73.83 -4.10
C LEU A 464 -10.21 -73.64 -2.95
N PHE A 465 -11.35 -74.32 -2.99
CA PHE A 465 -12.36 -74.22 -1.94
C PHE A 465 -11.85 -74.78 -0.61
N GLU A 466 -11.11 -75.89 -0.65
CA GLU A 466 -10.44 -76.43 0.54
C GLU A 466 -9.48 -75.40 1.15
N LYS A 467 -8.62 -74.76 0.36
CA LYS A 467 -7.70 -73.72 0.83
C LYS A 467 -8.41 -72.43 1.27
N MET A 468 -9.44 -71.98 0.56
CA MET A 468 -10.25 -70.81 0.94
C MET A 468 -11.02 -71.04 2.23
N ASN A 469 -11.48 -72.26 2.48
CA ASN A 469 -12.16 -72.61 3.72
C ASN A 469 -11.17 -72.73 4.89
N GLN A 470 -9.98 -73.28 4.65
CA GLN A 470 -8.90 -73.30 5.64
C GLN A 470 -8.40 -71.89 6.02
N SER A 471 -8.30 -70.95 5.06
CA SER A 471 -7.87 -69.57 5.33
C SER A 471 -8.91 -68.77 6.13
N LYS A 472 -10.22 -68.94 5.85
CA LYS A 472 -11.32 -68.36 6.64
C LYS A 472 -11.32 -68.85 8.09
N MET A 473 -11.06 -70.14 8.33
CA MET A 473 -10.95 -70.71 9.69
C MET A 473 -9.75 -70.13 10.46
N LYS A 474 -8.60 -69.93 9.80
CA LYS A 474 -7.41 -69.31 10.41
C LYS A 474 -7.64 -67.84 10.77
N LEU A 475 -8.37 -67.08 9.93
CA LEU A 475 -8.70 -65.67 10.20
C LEU A 475 -9.67 -65.52 11.40
N ASN A 476 -10.68 -66.38 11.50
CA ASN A 476 -11.62 -66.37 12.63
C ASN A 476 -10.95 -66.73 13.97
N ASN A 477 -9.97 -67.64 13.97
CA ASN A 477 -9.21 -67.96 15.18
C ASN A 477 -8.31 -66.80 15.63
N LYS A 478 -7.79 -65.98 14.71
CA LYS A 478 -6.94 -64.81 15.02
C LYS A 478 -7.74 -63.62 15.56
N ILE A 479 -8.94 -63.38 15.03
CA ILE A 479 -9.86 -62.35 15.54
C ILE A 479 -10.35 -62.70 16.96
N ASN A 480 -10.52 -63.98 17.26
CA ASN A 480 -10.90 -64.44 18.61
C ASN A 480 -9.74 -64.38 19.62
N SER A 481 -8.48 -64.50 19.18
CA SER A 481 -7.32 -64.32 20.06
C SER A 481 -7.07 -62.84 20.42
N GLU A 482 -7.27 -61.93 19.47
CA GLU A 482 -7.05 -60.48 19.67
C GLU A 482 -8.13 -59.82 20.56
N LYS A 483 -9.32 -60.40 20.66
CA LYS A 483 -10.35 -59.98 21.64
C LYS A 483 -10.04 -60.39 23.08
N SER A 484 -9.12 -61.35 23.31
CA SER A 484 -8.73 -61.78 24.67
C SER A 484 -7.53 -61.03 25.24
N SER A 485 -6.74 -60.33 24.41
CA SER A 485 -5.70 -59.41 24.88
C SER A 485 -6.22 -57.97 24.84
N GLY A 486 -6.72 -57.48 25.97
CA GLY A 486 -7.26 -56.13 26.09
C GLY A 486 -6.28 -55.04 25.63
N LYS A 487 -6.58 -54.43 24.48
CA LYS A 487 -6.15 -53.07 24.14
C LYS A 487 -7.41 -52.28 23.78
N ASN A 488 -7.87 -51.52 24.76
CA ASN A 488 -8.94 -50.53 24.60
C ASN A 488 -8.53 -49.51 23.53
N ILE A 489 -9.20 -49.54 22.39
CA ILE A 489 -9.29 -48.36 21.50
C ILE A 489 -10.57 -47.65 21.94
N PHE A 490 -10.40 -46.62 22.77
CA PHE A 490 -11.44 -45.66 23.11
C PHE A 490 -11.88 -44.96 21.82
N LEU A 491 -13.07 -45.32 21.35
CA LEU A 491 -13.85 -44.50 20.44
C LEU A 491 -14.52 -43.41 21.29
N ASN A 492 -13.90 -42.23 21.40
CA ASN A 492 -14.58 -41.05 21.92
C ASN A 492 -15.54 -40.53 20.84
N ASN A 493 -16.80 -40.90 21.02
CA ASN A 493 -17.95 -40.23 20.43
C ASN A 493 -18.64 -39.52 21.61
N GLU A 494 -18.43 -38.21 21.76
CA GLU A 494 -19.23 -37.38 22.66
C GLU A 494 -19.73 -36.15 21.89
N TYR A 495 -21.03 -36.18 21.64
CA TYR A 495 -21.85 -34.99 21.46
C TYR A 495 -22.24 -34.50 22.85
N GLY A 496 -22.11 -33.20 23.11
CA GLY A 496 -22.53 -32.59 24.37
C GLY A 496 -22.47 -31.07 24.36
N ILE A 497 -23.57 -30.45 23.96
CA ILE A 497 -23.92 -29.05 24.17
C ILE A 497 -23.87 -28.74 25.68
N ASN A 498 -23.27 -27.60 26.07
CA ASN A 498 -23.67 -26.75 27.19
C ASN A 498 -22.95 -25.39 27.06
N GLN A 499 -23.71 -24.34 26.71
CA GLN A 499 -24.15 -23.27 27.62
C GLN A 499 -23.12 -22.14 27.81
N LEU A 500 -23.43 -21.04 27.12
CA LEU A 500 -23.31 -19.66 27.58
C LEU A 500 -23.19 -19.55 29.10
N ASN A 501 -22.10 -18.95 29.55
CA ASN A 501 -22.14 -18.01 30.66
C ASN A 501 -21.39 -16.76 30.23
N GLU A 502 -22.08 -15.63 30.41
CA GLU A 502 -21.58 -14.28 30.35
C GLU A 502 -20.28 -14.14 31.15
N MET A 503 -19.27 -13.51 30.55
CA MET A 503 -18.38 -12.64 31.31
C MET A 503 -18.33 -11.28 30.63
N ASP A 504 -18.65 -10.31 31.49
CA ASP A 504 -18.83 -8.88 31.33
C ASP A 504 -17.64 -8.20 30.60
N PRO A 505 -17.88 -7.27 29.65
CA PRO A 505 -16.83 -6.51 28.97
C PRO A 505 -16.39 -5.32 29.83
N LYS A 506 -15.68 -5.57 30.94
CA LYS A 506 -15.06 -4.51 31.75
C LYS A 506 -13.72 -4.97 32.34
N SER A 507 -12.73 -5.16 31.49
CA SER A 507 -11.31 -5.05 31.88
C SER A 507 -10.43 -4.96 30.64
N ILE A 508 -10.26 -3.76 30.10
CA ILE A 508 -9.05 -3.19 29.46
C ILE A 508 -9.41 -1.71 29.23
N LEU A 509 -9.62 -0.99 30.33
CA LEU A 509 -9.50 0.45 30.40
C LEU A 509 -8.90 0.71 31.78
N TYR A 510 -7.99 1.66 31.87
CA TYR A 510 -7.08 1.96 32.98
C TYR A 510 -5.72 1.26 32.94
N THR A 511 -4.79 1.89 32.22
CA THR A 511 -3.54 2.33 32.86
C THR A 511 -2.98 3.53 32.11
N SER A 512 -2.43 4.48 32.86
CA SER A 512 -1.71 5.68 32.41
C SER A 512 -2.55 6.93 32.13
N MET A 513 -3.19 7.46 33.17
CA MET A 513 -3.22 8.91 33.45
C MET A 513 -3.16 9.09 34.98
N ASN A 514 -2.33 10.05 35.40
CA ASN A 514 -2.03 10.58 36.74
C ASN A 514 -0.82 9.98 37.45
N ASP A 515 0.30 10.72 37.40
CA ASP A 515 0.78 11.43 38.59
C ASP A 515 1.44 12.76 38.18
N HIS A 516 0.88 13.84 38.71
CA HIS A 516 1.45 15.18 38.76
C HIS A 516 1.85 15.44 40.23
N GLU A 517 2.90 16.26 40.39
CA GLU A 517 3.36 16.96 41.61
C GLU A 517 4.34 16.23 42.56
N SER A 518 5.61 16.67 42.56
CA SER A 518 6.07 17.79 43.43
C SER A 518 7.61 17.92 43.51
N ASN A 519 8.16 19.03 42.99
CA ASN A 519 9.20 19.91 43.61
C ASN A 519 9.66 20.93 42.54
N ARG A 520 9.19 22.18 42.53
CA ARG A 520 9.66 23.37 43.30
C ARG A 520 11.16 23.67 43.24
N GLY A 521 11.49 24.80 42.61
CA GLY A 521 12.68 25.61 42.92
C GLY A 521 13.05 26.66 41.85
N GLY A 522 12.78 27.95 42.13
CA GLY A 522 13.33 29.13 41.43
C GLY A 522 12.34 29.85 40.50
N GLN A 523 11.48 30.77 40.97
CA GLN A 523 11.76 32.21 41.20
C GLN A 523 12.54 32.90 40.07
N ASP A 524 11.85 33.66 39.22
CA ASP A 524 12.01 35.11 39.23
C ASP A 524 10.78 35.84 38.64
N LYS A 525 10.48 37.00 39.22
CA LYS A 525 9.28 37.82 38.99
C LYS A 525 9.57 38.94 37.98
N GLY A 526 8.59 39.25 37.14
CA GLY A 526 8.60 40.46 36.31
C GLY A 526 7.19 40.78 35.83
N GLU A 527 6.38 41.36 36.73
CA GLU A 527 5.10 41.99 36.39
C GLU A 527 5.35 43.22 35.52
N MET A 528 4.61 43.27 34.41
CA MET A 528 4.27 44.52 33.71
C MET A 528 3.18 45.22 34.50
N ASP A 529 3.29 46.54 34.65
CA ASP A 529 2.15 47.41 34.89
C ASP A 529 2.14 48.55 33.88
N ASP A 530 0.95 48.78 33.36
CA ASP A 530 0.58 49.75 32.34
C ASP A 530 0.54 51.20 32.84
N ASN A 531 0.65 52.10 31.86
CA ASN A 531 0.38 53.52 31.92
C ASN A 531 -0.89 53.89 32.72
N ASN A 532 -0.83 54.99 33.49
CA ASN A 532 -1.87 56.01 33.35
C ASN A 532 -1.42 57.43 33.72
N ASN A 533 -1.99 58.34 32.96
CA ASN A 533 -1.79 59.77 32.84
C ASN A 533 -2.68 60.52 33.87
N ASN A 534 -2.21 61.60 34.50
CA ASN A 534 -3.04 62.80 34.67
C ASN A 534 -2.30 64.04 35.22
N ASN A 535 -2.67 65.17 34.60
CA ASN A 535 -2.38 66.56 34.90
C ASN A 535 -2.69 66.99 36.35
N ASN A 536 -1.92 67.97 36.87
CA ASN A 536 -2.46 69.29 37.24
C ASN A 536 -1.37 70.32 37.62
N ASN A 537 -1.22 71.29 36.73
CA ASN A 537 -1.10 72.74 36.90
C ASN A 537 -1.00 73.33 38.34
N THR A 538 0.05 74.11 38.64
CA THR A 538 -0.06 75.40 39.38
C THR A 538 1.22 76.27 39.30
N ASN A 539 1.15 77.31 38.47
CA ASN A 539 1.47 78.72 38.73
C ASN A 539 2.55 79.15 39.77
N ASN A 540 3.55 79.86 39.23
CA ASN A 540 3.78 81.32 39.39
C ASN A 540 4.85 81.86 40.37
N SER A 541 5.63 82.79 39.80
CA SER A 541 6.23 84.02 40.37
C SER A 541 7.68 84.06 40.91
N ASN A 542 8.53 84.67 40.07
CA ASN A 542 9.23 85.95 40.27
C ASN A 542 10.37 86.12 41.30
N ASN A 543 11.54 86.49 40.74
CA ASN A 543 12.36 87.67 41.06
C ASN A 543 12.73 87.97 42.53
N ASN A 544 14.03 87.93 42.87
CA ASN A 544 14.94 89.08 42.75
C ASN A 544 16.26 88.86 43.50
N ASN A 545 17.31 89.47 42.94
CA ASN A 545 18.60 89.75 43.56
C ASN A 545 18.49 90.32 44.98
N SER A 546 19.42 89.93 45.86
CA SER A 546 20.13 90.92 46.68
C SER A 546 21.51 90.44 47.09
N ASN A 547 22.41 91.40 47.07
CA ASN A 547 23.83 91.38 47.35
C ASN A 547 24.07 91.41 48.88
N GLY A 548 25.13 90.77 49.37
CA GLY A 548 25.49 90.88 50.79
C GLY A 548 26.68 90.01 51.21
N ASN A 549 27.88 90.59 51.11
CA ASN A 549 29.12 90.12 51.73
C ASN A 549 28.98 89.92 53.26
N ASN A 550 29.57 88.85 53.80
CA ASN A 550 30.80 88.95 54.62
C ASN A 550 31.25 87.56 55.13
N ASN A 551 32.53 87.28 54.87
CA ASN A 551 33.51 86.53 55.65
C ASN A 551 33.03 85.46 56.65
N ASP A 552 33.43 84.22 56.40
CA ASP A 552 34.28 83.53 57.38
C ASP A 552 35.30 82.63 56.68
N ASN A 553 36.54 82.80 57.09
CA ASN A 553 37.76 82.31 56.48
C ASN A 553 38.32 81.24 57.42
N SER A 554 38.31 79.97 57.00
CA SER A 554 39.23 78.89 57.40
C SER A 554 38.58 77.52 57.10
N ASN A 555 38.98 76.88 55.98
CA ASN A 555 39.00 75.41 55.76
C ASN A 555 39.08 74.97 54.27
N GLU A 556 39.36 75.86 53.31
CA GLU A 556 39.37 75.50 51.87
C GLU A 556 40.73 75.06 51.29
N GLU A 557 41.84 75.15 52.02
CA GLU A 557 43.16 74.79 51.47
C GLU A 557 43.45 73.26 51.47
N ASP A 558 42.85 72.48 52.37
CA ASP A 558 43.10 71.02 52.43
C ASP A 558 42.23 70.22 51.44
N SER A 559 41.02 70.68 51.15
CA SER A 559 40.09 70.02 50.23
C SER A 559 40.57 70.06 48.77
N ASN A 560 41.12 71.20 48.35
CA ASN A 560 41.63 71.39 46.99
C ASN A 560 42.94 70.63 46.73
N LYS A 561 43.75 70.38 47.77
CA LYS A 561 44.98 69.58 47.67
C LYS A 561 44.69 68.08 47.47
N ILE A 562 43.60 67.57 48.06
CA ILE A 562 43.17 66.17 47.93
C ILE A 562 42.53 65.91 46.56
N VAL A 563 41.77 66.85 46.01
CA VAL A 563 41.14 66.73 44.68
C VAL A 563 42.19 66.82 43.57
N MET A 564 43.17 67.73 43.69
CA MET A 564 44.27 67.83 42.72
C MET A 564 45.14 66.57 42.71
N ASN A 565 45.52 66.02 43.88
CA ASN A 565 46.29 64.78 43.95
C ASN A 565 45.56 63.56 43.36
N LYS A 566 44.23 63.45 43.53
CA LYS A 566 43.45 62.36 42.91
C LYS A 566 43.34 62.51 41.39
N SER A 567 43.26 63.74 40.89
CA SER A 567 43.27 64.00 39.45
C SER A 567 44.61 63.64 38.83
N GLU A 568 45.73 64.03 39.44
CA GLU A 568 47.09 63.71 38.99
C GLU A 568 47.38 62.20 39.00
N GLU A 569 46.87 61.47 39.99
CA GLU A 569 47.01 60.00 40.05
C GLU A 569 46.21 59.29 38.94
N LEU A 570 45.06 59.83 38.55
CA LEU A 570 44.25 59.32 37.44
C LEU A 570 44.91 59.61 36.09
N THR A 571 45.49 60.81 35.89
CA THR A 571 46.26 61.13 34.67
C THR A 571 47.50 60.24 34.55
N LYS A 572 48.18 59.96 35.67
CA LYS A 572 49.34 59.06 35.69
C LYS A 572 48.97 57.62 35.34
N LYS A 573 47.84 57.10 35.85
CA LYS A 573 47.31 55.76 35.49
C LYS A 573 46.87 55.68 34.02
N LEU A 574 46.29 56.74 33.47
CA LEU A 574 45.95 56.79 32.04
C LEU A 574 47.20 56.82 31.14
N TYR A 575 48.23 57.57 31.54
CA TYR A 575 49.49 57.64 30.81
C TYR A 575 50.27 56.31 30.83
N GLU A 576 50.30 55.60 31.96
CA GLU A 576 50.88 54.25 32.04
C GLU A 576 50.10 53.24 31.19
N LYS A 577 48.77 53.37 31.07
CA LYS A 577 47.95 52.48 30.24
C LYS A 577 48.17 52.73 28.74
N LEU A 578 48.40 54.00 28.34
CA LEU A 578 48.78 54.39 26.97
C LEU A 578 50.17 53.88 26.59
N ILE A 579 51.15 53.94 27.49
CA ILE A 579 52.50 53.39 27.26
C ILE A 579 52.44 51.86 27.10
N LYS A 580 51.63 51.17 27.92
CA LYS A 580 51.40 49.72 27.76
C LYS A 580 50.74 49.37 26.42
N PHE A 581 49.80 50.18 25.94
CA PHE A 581 49.17 49.98 24.63
C PHE A 581 50.11 50.26 23.45
N SER A 582 50.99 51.27 23.58
CA SER A 582 51.98 51.61 22.54
C SER A 582 53.07 50.53 22.41
N ASN A 583 53.53 49.97 23.52
CA ASN A 583 54.50 48.87 23.51
C ASN A 583 53.89 47.59 22.91
N HIS A 584 52.63 47.28 23.23
CA HIS A 584 51.93 46.12 22.67
C HIS A 584 51.69 46.23 21.14
N LYS A 585 51.71 47.45 20.57
CA LYS A 585 51.59 47.71 19.13
C LYS A 585 52.94 47.66 18.40
N LYS A 586 54.05 47.92 19.11
CA LYS A 586 55.41 47.74 18.58
C LYS A 586 55.81 46.26 18.48
N ASP A 587 55.34 45.43 19.41
CA ASP A 587 55.64 43.99 19.39
C ASP A 587 54.89 43.23 18.27
N GLN A 588 53.78 43.77 17.76
CA GLN A 588 53.02 43.21 16.63
C GLN A 588 53.62 43.56 15.25
N ASN A 589 54.36 44.67 15.14
CA ASN A 589 54.93 45.13 13.87
C ASN A 589 56.31 44.51 13.56
N ASN A 590 56.94 43.81 14.50
CA ASN A 590 58.24 43.15 14.30
C ASN A 590 58.11 41.69 13.78
N LEU A 591 56.91 41.21 13.44
CA LEU A 591 56.69 39.84 12.94
C LEU A 591 56.40 39.74 11.43
N THR A 592 56.32 40.87 10.70
CA THR A 592 55.78 40.88 9.32
C THR A 592 56.81 41.28 8.24
N ASP A 593 58.05 41.63 8.60
CA ASP A 593 59.11 41.98 7.65
C ASP A 593 60.12 40.82 7.46
N GLN A 594 59.67 39.73 6.85
CA GLN A 594 60.56 38.78 6.18
C GLN A 594 59.77 38.09 5.06
N PHE A 595 60.39 38.02 3.88
CA PHE A 595 59.89 37.54 2.59
C PHE A 595 59.16 38.58 1.72
N ASP A 596 59.94 39.41 1.03
CA ASP A 596 59.86 39.49 -0.45
C ASP A 596 61.09 40.21 -1.03
N ASN A 597 61.87 39.46 -1.79
CA ASN A 597 62.77 39.93 -2.85
C ASN A 597 62.84 38.78 -3.86
N ASP A 598 62.20 38.94 -5.03
CA ASP A 598 62.94 39.04 -6.28
C ASP A 598 62.05 39.08 -7.54
N HIS A 599 62.37 40.06 -8.39
CA HIS A 599 62.38 40.05 -9.85
C HIS A 599 61.07 40.26 -10.67
N GLU A 600 60.91 41.54 -11.06
CA GLU A 600 60.51 42.06 -12.38
C GLU A 600 61.20 41.37 -13.60
N PRO A 601 60.91 41.72 -14.88
CA PRO A 601 59.64 42.13 -15.50
C PRO A 601 59.49 41.54 -16.94
N ASN A 602 58.36 41.77 -17.63
CA ASN A 602 58.43 42.16 -19.04
C ASN A 602 57.14 42.78 -19.58
N GLN A 603 57.33 43.94 -20.20
CA GLN A 603 56.37 44.74 -20.97
C GLN A 603 56.08 44.14 -22.34
N ARG A 604 54.91 44.54 -22.89
CA ARG A 604 54.62 45.00 -24.28
C ARG A 604 53.32 44.35 -24.78
N ASN A 605 52.50 44.94 -25.64
CA ASN A 605 52.19 46.29 -26.12
C ASN A 605 51.11 46.06 -27.22
N ILE A 606 50.29 47.06 -27.54
CA ILE A 606 49.56 47.27 -28.82
C ILE A 606 48.18 46.59 -29.00
N ASP A 607 47.15 47.41 -28.79
CA ASP A 607 46.13 47.87 -29.75
C ASP A 607 45.51 46.98 -30.84
N SER A 608 44.17 47.11 -30.90
CA SER A 608 43.30 47.27 -32.07
C SER A 608 43.00 46.05 -32.96
N ILE A 609 41.70 45.75 -33.12
CA ILE A 609 40.96 45.72 -34.41
C ILE A 609 39.54 45.19 -34.15
N MET A 610 38.55 46.03 -34.47
CA MET A 610 37.19 45.64 -34.87
C MET A 610 37.27 45.18 -36.34
N ASP A 611 36.70 44.02 -36.67
CA ASP A 611 35.61 43.88 -37.65
C ASP A 611 35.31 42.40 -37.97
N ASP A 612 34.01 42.11 -37.95
CA ASP A 612 33.23 41.15 -38.74
C ASP A 612 33.81 39.77 -39.12
N GLN A 613 33.10 38.72 -38.70
CA GLN A 613 32.41 37.84 -39.67
C GLN A 613 31.41 36.88 -39.02
N ILE A 614 30.20 36.93 -39.57
CA ILE A 614 29.16 35.91 -39.53
C ILE A 614 29.75 34.58 -40.03
N ASN A 615 29.65 33.51 -39.24
CA ASN A 615 29.29 32.20 -39.80
C ASN A 615 28.78 31.19 -38.76
N GLN A 616 27.76 30.49 -39.24
CA GLN A 616 26.99 29.41 -38.64
C GLN A 616 27.87 28.25 -38.17
N THR A 617 27.58 27.69 -37.00
CA THR A 617 27.76 26.24 -36.76
C THR A 617 26.67 25.73 -35.81
N LYS A 618 25.77 24.94 -36.40
CA LYS A 618 24.92 23.96 -35.72
C LYS A 618 25.78 22.88 -35.09
N VAL A 619 25.49 22.47 -33.86
CA VAL A 619 25.71 21.09 -33.38
C VAL A 619 24.55 20.72 -32.42
N PRO A 620 23.97 19.50 -32.51
CA PRO A 620 22.68 19.11 -31.92
C PRO A 620 22.85 18.36 -30.58
N TYR A 621 21.75 18.06 -29.87
CA TYR A 621 21.49 16.85 -29.04
C TYR A 621 20.19 17.04 -28.20
N PRO A 622 19.54 15.99 -27.65
CA PRO A 622 18.49 15.18 -28.27
C PRO A 622 17.13 15.24 -27.53
N SER A 623 16.07 14.73 -28.16
CA SER A 623 14.76 14.50 -27.53
C SER A 623 14.79 13.40 -26.46
N PRO A 624 13.92 13.48 -25.45
CA PRO A 624 13.38 12.32 -24.76
C PRO A 624 11.91 12.06 -25.15
N GLN A 625 11.56 10.78 -25.15
CA GLN A 625 10.25 10.18 -25.42
C GLN A 625 9.15 10.61 -24.45
#